data_AF-A0A950VZW0-F1
#
_entry.id   AF-A0A950VZW0-F1
#
_cell.length_a   1.000
_cell.length_b   1.000
_cell.length_c   1.000
_cell.angle_alpha   90.00
_cell.angle_beta   90.00
_cell.angle_gamma   90.00
#
_symmetry.space_group_name_H-M   'P 1'
#
loop_
_entity.id
_entity.type
_entity.pdbx_description
1 polymer ?
#
loop_
_entity_poly.entity_id
_entity_poly.type
_entity_poly.pdbx_seq_one_letter_code
_entity_poly.pdbx_strand_id
1 'polypeptide(L)' 'MTEEEQTAELRRAQLQREQAEHELASAAPDDEEFAQHQRRAEKAAYLRRKLEERAESESRDQ' A
#
# COMPACT_ATOMS: atom_id res chain seq x y z
N MET A 1 -21.27 5.16 0.85
CA MET A 1 -19.81 5.29 0.83
C MET A 1 -19.47 6.58 0.14
N THR A 2 -18.82 7.49 0.87
CA THR A 2 -18.21 8.69 0.30
C THR A 2 -16.89 8.33 -0.38
N GLU A 3 -16.37 9.22 -1.22
CA GLU A 3 -15.05 9.05 -1.85
C GLU A 3 -13.93 8.99 -0.81
N GLU A 4 -14.07 9.73 0.30
CA GLU A 4 -13.14 9.69 1.44
C GLU A 4 -13.14 8.32 2.13
N GLU A 5 -14.31 7.74 2.40
CA GLU A 5 -14.46 6.41 2.98
C GLU A 5 -13.81 5.35 2.08
N GLN A 6 -14.05 5.44 0.76
CA GLN A 6 -13.44 4.52 -0.21
C GLN A 6 -11.92 4.67 -0.24
N THR A 7 -11.40 5.90 -0.21
CA THR A 7 -9.95 6.16 -0.19
C THR A 7 -9.32 5.65 1.11
N ALA A 8 -10.01 5.77 2.25
CA ALA A 8 -9.55 5.21 3.53
C ALA A 8 -9.50 3.67 3.51
N GLU A 9 -10.52 3.01 2.96
CA GLU A 9 -10.51 1.54 2.80
C GLU A 9 -9.36 1.07 1.90
N LEU A 10 -9.14 1.76 0.77
CA LEU A 10 -8.04 1.45 -0.13
C LEU A 10 -6.68 1.65 0.55
N ARG A 11 -6.49 2.70 1.37
CA ARG A 11 -5.26 2.89 2.14
C ARG A 11 -5.00 1.73 3.10
N ARG A 12 -6.03 1.29 3.82
CA ARG A 12 -5.94 0.14 4.73
C ARG A 12 -5.59 -1.14 3.97
N ALA A 13 -6.19 -1.36 2.80
CA ALA A 13 -5.88 -2.52 1.97
C ALA A 13 -4.42 -2.51 1.47
N GLN A 14 -3.88 -1.34 1.09
CA GLN A 14 -2.46 -1.24 0.71
C GLN A 14 -1.52 -1.48 1.88
N LEU A 15 -1.85 -0.98 3.09
CA LEU A 15 -1.06 -1.25 4.29
C LEU A 15 -1.01 -2.75 4.62
N GLN A 16 -2.13 -3.45 4.51
CA GLN A 16 -2.18 -4.90 4.74
C GLN A 16 -1.34 -5.66 3.71
N ARG A 17 -1.36 -5.24 2.44
CA ARG A 17 -0.52 -5.81 1.38
C ARG A 17 0.96 -5.56 1.62
N GLU A 18 1.33 -4.34 1.99
CA GLU A 18 2.71 -3.97 2.35
C GLU A 18 3.24 -4.89 3.45
N GLN A 19 2.47 -5.09 4.52
CA GLN A 19 2.83 -5.98 5.63
C GLN A 19 2.95 -7.44 5.19
N ALA A 20 1.97 -7.96 4.44
CA ALA A 20 1.99 -9.33 3.95
C ALA A 20 3.19 -9.61 3.03
N GLU A 21 3.53 -8.67 2.13
CA GLU A 21 4.69 -8.82 1.26
C GLU A 21 6.01 -8.73 2.05
N HIS A 22 6.09 -7.94 3.12
CA HIS A 22 7.25 -7.97 4.01
C HIS A 22 7.39 -9.28 4.77
N GLU A 23 6.29 -9.84 5.26
CA GLU A 23 6.28 -11.17 5.90
C GLU A 23 6.74 -12.25 4.92
N LEU A 24 6.22 -12.23 3.68
CA LEU A 24 6.63 -13.16 2.63
C LEU A 24 8.10 -12.98 2.23
N ALA A 25 8.58 -11.73 2.09
CA ALA A 25 9.98 -11.45 1.84
C ALA A 25 10.86 -12.06 2.95
N SER A 26 10.49 -11.88 4.23
CA SER A 26 11.25 -12.44 5.35
C SER A 26 11.32 -13.97 5.37
N ALA A 27 10.32 -14.62 4.75
CA ALA A 27 10.21 -16.08 4.65
C ALA A 27 10.68 -16.64 3.30
N ALA A 28 11.17 -15.78 2.40
CA ALA A 28 11.54 -16.18 1.05
C ALA A 28 12.72 -17.17 1.07
N PRO A 29 12.66 -18.24 0.24
CA PRO A 29 13.69 -19.26 0.19
C PRO A 29 14.98 -18.82 -0.52
N ASP A 30 14.90 -17.78 -1.34
CA ASP A 30 16.04 -17.24 -2.10
C ASP A 30 15.95 -15.71 -2.32
N ASP A 31 17.06 -15.15 -2.78
CA ASP A 31 17.22 -13.72 -3.00
C ASP A 31 16.31 -13.18 -4.14
N GLU A 32 15.94 -14.02 -5.10
CA GLU A 32 15.07 -13.60 -6.22
C GLU A 32 13.63 -13.41 -5.74
N GLU A 33 13.11 -14.38 -4.99
CA GLU A 33 11.79 -14.33 -4.36
C GLU A 33 11.73 -13.22 -3.31
N PHE A 34 12.77 -13.08 -2.47
CA PHE A 34 12.93 -11.95 -1.55
C PHE A 34 12.81 -10.60 -2.28
N ALA A 35 13.58 -10.42 -3.35
CA ALA A 35 13.58 -9.17 -4.11
C ALA A 35 12.22 -8.92 -4.81
N GLN A 36 11.51 -9.97 -5.22
CA GLN A 36 10.18 -9.84 -5.79
C GLN A 36 9.17 -9.34 -4.75
N HIS A 37 9.15 -9.93 -3.56
CA HIS A 37 8.28 -9.50 -2.46
C HIS A 37 8.60 -8.07 -2.00
N GLN A 38 9.88 -7.70 -1.90
CA GLN A 38 10.29 -6.34 -1.58
C GLN A 38 9.75 -5.31 -2.59
N ARG A 39 9.88 -5.58 -3.90
CA ARG A 39 9.31 -4.69 -4.95
C ARG A 39 7.79 -4.56 -4.83
N ARG A 40 7.08 -5.63 -4.42
CA ARG A 40 5.63 -5.58 -4.20
C ARG A 40 5.26 -4.77 -2.96
N ALA A 41 6.01 -4.92 -1.87
CA ALA A 41 5.84 -4.10 -0.66
C ALA A 41 6.05 -2.61 -0.96
N GLU A 42 7.13 -2.25 -1.67
CA GLU A 42 7.41 -0.88 -2.12
C GLU A 42 6.27 -0.31 -2.98
N LYS A 43 5.72 -1.12 -3.90
CA LYS A 43 4.57 -0.71 -4.71
C LYS A 43 3.33 -0.44 -3.86
N ALA A 44 3.05 -1.30 -2.88
CA ALA A 44 1.92 -1.09 -1.96
C ALA A 44 2.07 0.19 -1.14
N ALA A 45 3.28 0.45 -0.61
CA ALA A 45 3.60 1.68 0.10
C ALA A 45 3.44 2.93 -0.78
N TYR A 46 3.90 2.87 -2.04
CA TYR A 46 3.72 3.96 -3.00
C TYR A 46 2.22 4.25 -3.27
N LEU A 47 1.42 3.21 -3.49
CA LEU A 47 -0.02 3.37 -3.71
C LEU A 47 -0.73 3.93 -2.48
N ARG A 48 -0.33 3.51 -1.27
CA ARG A 48 -0.83 4.05 -0.01
C ARG A 48 -0.58 5.56 0.08
N ARG A 49 0.63 6.01 -0.25
CA ARG A 49 0.98 7.44 -0.30
C ARG A 49 0.15 8.21 -1.32
N LYS A 50 -0.10 7.65 -2.51
CA LYS A 50 -0.94 8.32 -3.53
C LYS A 50 -2.40 8.47 -3.11
N LEU A 51 -2.92 7.51 -2.36
CA LEU A 51 -4.26 7.60 -1.79
C LEU A 51 -4.33 8.64 -0.66
N GLU A 52 -3.25 8.83 0.10
CA GLU A 52 -3.16 9.90 1.08
C GLU A 52 -3.11 11.28 0.42
N GLU A 53 -2.27 11.45 -0.62
CA GLU A 53 -2.24 12.67 -1.44
C GLU A 53 -3.63 12.99 -2.03
N ARG A 54 -4.37 11.97 -2.50
CA ARG A 54 -5.75 12.12 -2.98
C ARG A 54 -6.69 12.62 -1.87
N ALA A 55 -6.65 12.00 -0.70
CA ALA A 55 -7.50 12.40 0.44
C ALA A 55 -7.22 13.84 0.89
N GLU A 56 -5.94 14.25 0.88
CA GLU A 56 -5.55 15.63 1.18
C GLU A 56 -6.06 16.63 0.14
N SER A 57 -6.02 16.29 -1.15
CA SER A 57 -6.59 17.11 -2.21
C SER A 57 -8.11 17.24 -2.07
N GLU A 58 -8.82 16.12 -1.89
CA GLU A 58 -10.27 16.11 -1.73
C GLU A 58 -10.74 16.88 -0.49
N SER A 59 -9.95 16.91 0.59
CA SER A 59 -10.23 17.71 1.78
C SER A 59 -9.99 19.20 1.58
N ARG A 60 -9.13 19.61 0.65
CA ARG A 60 -8.83 21.03 0.38
C ARG A 60 -9.80 21.67 -0.60
N ASP A 61 -10.39 20.87 -1.47
CA ASP A 61 -11.31 21.31 -2.53
C ASP A 61 -12.79 21.29 -2.11
N GLN A 62 -13.10 20.86 -0.87
CA GLN A 62 -14.43 20.84 -0.24
C GLN A 62 -14.72 22.10 0.57
#